data_AF-A0A0C2FZZ5-F1
#
_entry.id   AF-A0A0C2FZZ5-F1
#
_cell.length_a   1.000
_cell.length_b   1.000
_cell.length_c   1.000
_cell.angle_alpha   90.00
_cell.angle_beta   90.00
_cell.angle_gamma   90.00
#
_symmetry.space_group_name_H-M   'P 1'
#
loop_
_entity.id
_entity.type
_entity.pdbx_description
1 polymer ?
#
loop_
_entity_poly.entity_id
_entity_poly.type
_entity_poly.pdbx_seq_one_letter_code
_entity_poly.pdbx_strand_id
1 'polypeptide(L)'
;LLKVIFQGHTDNSNGVTIQFQLRGYSNPQSALPNGWTCVCPPGNTCNYLNRPPACYFGFTFIISAPDTSVRHLATEFITLDSNGQLPSSQQSAWDQNYIVQLPSKPSAIDIFAHHLGPVINQADGSLVAVDTLTHADTFVVPLSDTLPAVGGVQSMAQRHSYQGKLLGTTLYLSYSISCTGTLIGPNCDLTCTPSTISPSAAACRSNTTGFFYVCVFQNGGQVDNCKNCPWGIKEGTYCQDEDGGVLDPYTAGVVDTGYRTATIILGIITGILFLLLIVALLAVCILRRRRPVEKEMSTFDRNGGVAATRPLLSATYRADQPTPLPRSQPPSLDARPISKCRLGNLGVKRQFNLTATPL
;
A
#
# COMPACT_ATOMS: atom_id res chain seq x y z
N LEU A 1 17.99 -29.30 -2.50
CA LEU A 1 16.73 -28.60 -2.85
C LEU A 1 15.79 -28.71 -1.67
N LEU A 2 15.55 -27.61 -0.94
CA LEU A 2 14.55 -27.57 0.11
C LEU A 2 13.25 -27.05 -0.51
N LYS A 3 12.28 -27.93 -0.77
CA LYS A 3 10.94 -27.53 -1.20
C LYS A 3 10.20 -27.02 0.04
N VAL A 4 10.25 -25.71 0.28
CA VAL A 4 9.46 -25.08 1.34
C VAL A 4 8.02 -24.99 0.85
N ILE A 5 7.21 -25.99 1.22
CA ILE A 5 5.76 -25.95 1.03
C ILE A 5 5.19 -25.18 2.22
N PHE A 6 4.83 -23.91 2.01
CA PHE A 6 3.96 -23.21 2.96
C PHE A 6 2.57 -23.84 2.84
N GLN A 7 2.21 -24.70 3.79
CA GLN A 7 0.83 -25.15 3.94
C GLN A 7 0.00 -23.96 4.43
N GLY A 8 -0.61 -23.25 3.48
CA GLY A 8 -1.68 -22.30 3.77
C GLY A 8 -2.83 -23.05 4.42
N HIS A 9 -3.36 -22.50 5.50
CA HIS A 9 -4.60 -22.95 6.12
C HIS A 9 -5.71 -22.94 5.05
N THR A 10 -6.25 -24.11 4.71
CA THR A 10 -7.44 -24.22 3.86
C THR A 10 -8.65 -23.88 4.71
N ASP A 11 -8.92 -22.59 4.87
CA ASP A 11 -10.27 -22.15 5.17
C ASP A 11 -11.15 -22.59 3.98
N ASN A 12 -12.26 -23.28 4.26
CA ASN A 12 -13.31 -23.55 3.28
C ASN A 12 -13.97 -22.21 2.89
N SER A 13 -13.25 -21.41 2.11
CA SER A 13 -13.64 -20.07 1.74
C SER A 13 -14.31 -20.09 0.36
N ASN A 14 -15.63 -20.26 0.37
CA ASN A 14 -16.48 -20.44 -0.80
C ASN A 14 -17.10 -19.11 -1.28
N GLY A 15 -16.28 -18.15 -1.70
CA GLY A 15 -16.79 -16.89 -2.28
C GLY A 15 -16.37 -16.69 -3.73
N VAL A 16 -15.07 -16.81 -3.99
CA VAL A 16 -14.42 -16.44 -5.25
C VAL A 16 -13.31 -17.43 -5.58
N THR A 17 -13.22 -17.82 -6.85
CA THR A 17 -12.04 -18.49 -7.40
C THR A 17 -11.30 -17.52 -8.30
N ILE A 18 -10.01 -17.30 -8.01
CA ILE A 18 -9.10 -16.62 -8.93
C ILE A 18 -8.16 -17.65 -9.55
N GLN A 19 -8.07 -17.60 -10.87
CA GLN A 19 -7.15 -18.38 -11.65
C GLN A 19 -6.18 -17.41 -12.35
N PHE A 20 -4.88 -17.67 -12.27
CA PHE A 20 -3.89 -16.86 -12.98
C PHE A 20 -2.70 -17.68 -13.47
N GLN A 21 -2.06 -17.17 -14.53
CA GLN A 21 -0.94 -17.79 -15.22
C GLN A 21 0.08 -16.72 -15.60
N LEU A 22 1.34 -16.95 -15.25
CA LEU A 22 2.46 -16.16 -15.73
C LEU A 22 2.71 -16.54 -17.20
N ARG A 23 2.55 -15.58 -18.11
CA ARG A 23 2.67 -15.76 -19.56
C ARG A 23 4.03 -15.36 -20.11
N GLY A 24 4.85 -14.73 -19.29
CA GLY A 24 6.18 -14.29 -19.69
C GLY A 24 6.73 -13.21 -18.76
N TYR A 25 8.03 -13.00 -18.86
CA TYR A 25 8.77 -11.93 -18.21
C TYR A 25 9.93 -11.55 -19.12
N SER A 26 10.28 -10.27 -19.14
CA SER A 26 11.37 -9.74 -19.96
C SER A 26 12.19 -8.71 -19.18
N ASN A 27 13.48 -9.02 -19.05
CA ASN A 27 14.54 -8.15 -18.56
C ASN A 27 15.69 -8.15 -19.58
N PRO A 28 15.53 -7.45 -20.72
CA PRO A 28 16.46 -7.55 -21.85
C PRO A 28 17.85 -6.99 -21.58
N GLN A 29 18.00 -6.19 -20.52
CA GLN A 29 19.29 -5.63 -20.12
C GLN A 29 19.99 -6.49 -19.05
N SER A 30 19.37 -7.61 -18.64
CA SER A 30 19.82 -8.42 -17.50
C SER A 30 20.10 -7.58 -16.26
N ALA A 31 19.37 -6.47 -16.13
CA ALA A 31 19.63 -5.44 -15.13
C ALA A 31 19.11 -5.90 -13.76
N LEU A 32 19.80 -5.45 -12.73
CA LEU A 32 19.42 -5.56 -11.33
C LEU A 32 19.41 -4.13 -10.73
N PRO A 33 18.75 -3.90 -9.58
CA PRO A 33 18.71 -2.57 -8.97
C PRO A 33 20.11 -2.03 -8.65
N ASN A 34 20.21 -0.72 -8.48
CA ASN A 34 21.46 -0.01 -8.16
C ASN A 34 22.55 -0.08 -9.25
N GLY A 35 22.17 -0.26 -10.52
CA GLY A 35 23.13 -0.33 -11.63
C GLY A 35 23.94 -1.63 -11.62
N TRP A 36 23.33 -2.71 -11.13
CA TRP A 36 23.92 -4.04 -11.13
C TRP A 36 23.38 -4.88 -12.29
N THR A 37 24.00 -6.02 -12.55
CA THR A 37 23.61 -6.95 -13.60
C THR A 37 23.90 -8.40 -13.16
N CYS A 38 23.15 -9.34 -13.73
CA CYS A 38 23.38 -10.78 -13.55
C CYS A 38 24.24 -11.39 -14.67
N VAL A 39 24.64 -10.60 -15.66
CA VAL A 39 25.56 -11.03 -16.73
C VAL A 39 26.84 -10.21 -16.74
N CYS A 40 27.92 -10.82 -17.24
CA CYS A 40 29.17 -10.09 -17.39
C CYS A 40 29.00 -8.95 -18.42
N PRO A 41 29.28 -7.68 -18.08
CA PRO A 41 29.16 -6.59 -19.02
C PRO A 41 30.11 -6.76 -20.22
N PRO A 42 29.71 -6.32 -21.43
CA PRO A 42 30.57 -6.41 -22.61
C PRO A 42 31.85 -5.60 -22.41
N GLY A 43 33.00 -6.20 -22.73
CA GLY A 43 34.32 -5.58 -22.57
C GLY A 43 35.00 -5.83 -21.22
N ASN A 44 34.30 -6.42 -20.24
CA ASN A 44 34.88 -6.83 -18.96
C ASN A 44 35.14 -8.34 -18.91
N THR A 45 36.04 -8.77 -18.02
CA THR A 45 36.37 -10.18 -17.79
C THR A 45 35.90 -10.63 -16.41
N CYS A 46 34.86 -11.47 -16.38
CA CYS A 46 34.28 -11.98 -15.14
C CYS A 46 34.80 -13.38 -14.79
N ASN A 47 36.12 -13.49 -14.55
CA ASN A 47 36.81 -14.77 -14.31
C ASN A 47 36.36 -15.51 -13.04
N TYR A 48 35.62 -14.83 -12.16
CA TYR A 48 35.04 -15.39 -10.95
C TYR A 48 33.76 -16.21 -11.22
N LEU A 49 33.17 -16.12 -12.41
CA LEU A 49 32.01 -16.92 -12.81
C LEU A 49 32.48 -18.28 -13.33
N ASN A 50 32.35 -19.33 -12.50
CA ASN A 50 32.71 -20.70 -12.88
C ASN A 50 31.80 -21.31 -13.97
N ARG A 51 30.69 -20.63 -14.32
CA ARG A 51 29.73 -21.01 -15.35
C ARG A 51 29.33 -19.75 -16.13
N PRO A 52 28.94 -19.87 -17.41
CA PRO A 52 28.42 -18.74 -18.16
C PRO A 52 27.29 -18.06 -17.38
N PRO A 53 27.23 -16.71 -17.36
CA PRO A 53 26.27 -15.98 -16.55
C PRO A 53 24.85 -16.35 -16.97
N ALA A 54 24.11 -16.91 -16.01
CA ALA A 54 22.73 -17.30 -16.15
C ALA A 54 21.93 -16.51 -15.12
N CYS A 55 21.05 -15.64 -15.60
CA CYS A 55 20.15 -14.88 -14.75
C CYS A 55 19.04 -15.82 -14.25
N TYR A 56 19.09 -16.23 -12.98
CA TYR A 56 18.07 -17.11 -12.39
C TYR A 56 17.01 -16.26 -11.70
N PHE A 57 15.78 -16.33 -12.19
CA PHE A 57 14.66 -15.53 -11.70
C PHE A 57 13.54 -16.39 -11.13
N GLY A 58 13.03 -16.02 -9.96
CA GLY A 58 11.85 -16.60 -9.33
C GLY A 58 10.82 -15.52 -9.04
N PHE A 59 9.54 -15.87 -9.15
CA PHE A 59 8.44 -14.93 -8.95
C PHE A 59 7.66 -15.31 -7.70
N THR A 60 7.37 -14.33 -6.84
CA THR A 60 6.48 -14.50 -5.70
C THR A 60 5.20 -13.71 -5.97
N PHE A 61 4.07 -14.39 -5.89
CA PHE A 61 2.74 -13.82 -6.03
C PHE A 61 2.11 -13.66 -4.66
N ILE A 62 1.59 -12.48 -4.39
CA ILE A 62 0.95 -12.10 -3.13
C ILE A 62 -0.45 -11.60 -3.48
N ILE A 63 -1.47 -12.35 -3.08
CA ILE A 63 -2.87 -12.07 -3.41
C ILE A 63 -3.57 -11.49 -2.19
N SER A 64 -4.04 -10.25 -2.33
CA SER A 64 -4.65 -9.48 -1.25
C SER A 64 -6.17 -9.43 -1.43
N ALA A 65 -6.90 -9.76 -0.37
CA ALA A 65 -8.36 -9.67 -0.30
C ALA A 65 -8.79 -8.99 1.02
N PRO A 66 -9.86 -8.17 1.02
CA PRO A 66 -10.20 -7.27 2.12
C PRO A 66 -10.50 -7.96 3.46
N ASP A 67 -10.93 -9.22 3.45
CA ASP A 67 -11.46 -9.91 4.64
C ASP A 67 -10.62 -11.12 5.07
N THR A 68 -9.43 -11.32 4.48
CA THR A 68 -8.59 -12.49 4.78
C THR A 68 -7.10 -12.22 4.84
N SER A 69 -6.39 -13.18 5.43
CA SER A 69 -4.95 -13.31 5.26
C SER A 69 -4.58 -13.45 3.79
N VAL A 70 -3.49 -12.78 3.45
CA VAL A 70 -2.88 -12.77 2.12
C VAL A 70 -2.47 -14.19 1.71
N ARG A 71 -2.67 -14.55 0.45
CA ARG A 71 -2.20 -15.84 -0.11
C ARG A 71 -0.87 -15.64 -0.82
N HIS A 72 0.09 -16.51 -0.51
CA HIS A 72 1.43 -16.47 -1.08
C HIS A 72 1.66 -17.70 -1.96
N LEU A 73 2.13 -17.46 -3.18
CA LEU A 73 2.54 -18.49 -4.13
C LEU A 73 3.90 -18.09 -4.71
N ALA A 74 4.68 -19.06 -5.17
CA ALA A 74 5.94 -18.78 -5.82
C ALA A 74 6.23 -19.77 -6.95
N THR A 75 6.98 -19.30 -7.95
CA THR A 75 7.59 -20.19 -8.95
C THR A 75 8.89 -20.77 -8.42
N GLU A 76 9.39 -21.81 -9.08
CA GLU A 76 10.81 -22.16 -8.97
C GLU A 76 11.67 -21.10 -9.66
N PHE A 77 13.00 -21.16 -9.48
CA PHE A 77 13.93 -20.27 -10.18
C PHE A 77 14.18 -20.78 -11.60
N ILE A 78 13.97 -19.92 -12.59
CA ILE A 78 14.10 -20.18 -14.02
C ILE A 78 15.28 -19.38 -14.57
N THR A 79 16.09 -19.99 -15.43
CA THR A 79 17.14 -19.27 -16.16
C THR A 79 16.52 -18.49 -17.32
N LEU A 80 16.77 -17.18 -17.39
CA LEU A 80 16.40 -16.38 -18.55
C LEU A 80 17.25 -16.75 -19.77
N ASP A 81 16.67 -16.61 -20.96
CA ASP A 81 17.40 -16.77 -22.22
C ASP A 81 18.35 -15.60 -22.51
N SER A 82 19.07 -15.66 -23.63
CA SER A 82 20.01 -14.62 -24.06
C SER A 82 19.36 -13.25 -24.30
N ASN A 83 18.05 -13.20 -24.50
CA ASN A 83 17.27 -11.98 -24.67
C ASN A 83 16.68 -11.48 -23.34
N GLY A 84 17.03 -12.13 -22.22
CA GLY A 84 16.49 -11.82 -20.91
C GLY A 84 15.02 -12.18 -20.76
N GLN A 85 14.53 -13.18 -21.50
CA GLN A 85 13.14 -13.63 -21.47
C GLN A 85 13.00 -15.00 -20.81
N LEU A 86 11.79 -15.32 -20.35
CA LEU A 86 11.47 -16.68 -19.90
C LEU A 86 11.47 -17.64 -21.10
N PRO A 87 12.32 -18.68 -21.10
CA PRO A 87 12.46 -19.57 -22.25
C PRO A 87 11.27 -20.52 -22.37
N SER A 88 10.85 -20.80 -23.60
CA SER A 88 9.82 -21.80 -23.91
C SER A 88 10.24 -23.23 -23.52
N SER A 89 11.54 -23.53 -23.51
CA SER A 89 12.07 -24.83 -23.08
C SER A 89 11.79 -25.15 -21.61
N GLN A 90 11.53 -24.14 -20.78
CA GLN A 90 11.19 -24.28 -19.36
C GLN A 90 9.76 -23.84 -19.06
N GLN A 91 8.88 -23.79 -20.06
CA GLN A 91 7.52 -23.27 -19.92
C GLN A 91 6.70 -23.96 -18.81
N SER A 92 6.87 -25.25 -18.62
CA SER A 92 6.19 -26.00 -17.55
C SER A 92 6.58 -25.56 -16.12
N ALA A 93 7.72 -24.89 -15.95
CA ALA A 93 8.19 -24.39 -14.67
C ALA A 93 7.57 -23.02 -14.30
N TRP A 94 7.13 -22.24 -15.28
CA TRP A 94 6.65 -20.87 -15.07
C TRP A 94 5.21 -20.59 -15.55
N ASP A 95 4.72 -21.25 -16.61
CA ASP A 95 3.35 -21.09 -17.13
C ASP A 95 2.34 -22.01 -16.40
N GLN A 96 2.52 -22.14 -15.08
CA GLN A 96 1.65 -22.95 -14.25
C GLN A 96 0.32 -22.25 -14.00
N ASN A 97 -0.75 -23.04 -13.98
CA ASN A 97 -2.08 -22.55 -13.65
C ASN A 97 -2.29 -22.52 -12.14
N TYR A 98 -2.25 -21.32 -11.56
CA TYR A 98 -2.51 -21.13 -10.15
C TYR A 98 -4.00 -20.90 -9.93
N ILE A 99 -4.63 -21.79 -9.16
CA ILE A 99 -6.04 -21.70 -8.78
C ILE A 99 -6.10 -21.46 -7.28
N VAL A 100 -6.68 -20.33 -6.88
CA VAL A 100 -6.78 -19.92 -5.48
C VAL A 100 -8.25 -19.62 -5.17
N GLN A 101 -8.73 -20.24 -4.10
CA GLN A 101 -10.06 -19.95 -3.56
C GLN A 101 -9.92 -18.94 -2.42
N LEU A 102 -10.77 -17.92 -2.46
CA LEU A 102 -10.82 -16.81 -1.52
C LEU A 102 -12.29 -16.59 -1.11
N PRO A 103 -12.57 -16.09 0.11
CA PRO A 103 -13.94 -15.84 0.53
C PRO A 103 -14.49 -14.52 -0.03
N SER A 104 -13.63 -13.61 -0.46
CA SER A 104 -14.01 -12.35 -1.10
C SER A 104 -13.09 -12.05 -2.27
N LYS A 105 -13.58 -11.18 -3.17
CA LYS A 105 -12.83 -10.83 -4.38
C LYS A 105 -11.50 -10.16 -4.02
N PRO A 106 -10.38 -10.61 -4.62
CA PRO A 106 -9.09 -9.96 -4.38
C PRO A 106 -9.05 -8.56 -5.00
N SER A 107 -8.38 -7.64 -4.31
CA SER A 107 -8.19 -6.26 -4.79
C SER A 107 -7.00 -6.13 -5.74
N ALA A 108 -5.94 -6.91 -5.51
CA ALA A 108 -4.73 -6.91 -6.31
C ALA A 108 -3.93 -8.21 -6.18
N ILE A 109 -3.05 -8.45 -7.17
CA ILE A 109 -1.93 -9.39 -7.07
C ILE A 109 -0.64 -8.59 -7.14
N ASP A 110 0.15 -8.63 -6.07
CA ASP A 110 1.50 -8.09 -6.05
C ASP A 110 2.48 -9.19 -6.46
N ILE A 111 3.35 -8.89 -7.42
CA ILE A 111 4.30 -9.86 -7.98
C ILE A 111 5.70 -9.31 -7.80
N PHE A 112 6.55 -10.09 -7.13
CA PHE A 112 7.94 -9.75 -6.85
C PHE A 112 8.83 -10.67 -7.65
N ALA A 113 9.62 -10.09 -8.56
CA ALA A 113 10.64 -10.80 -9.31
C ALA A 113 11.95 -10.77 -8.52
N HIS A 114 12.51 -11.94 -8.23
CA HIS A 114 13.75 -12.07 -7.49
C HIS A 114 14.79 -12.77 -8.34
N HIS A 115 16.00 -12.24 -8.33
CA HIS A 115 17.17 -12.87 -8.90
C HIS A 115 17.94 -13.65 -7.83
N LEU A 116 18.33 -14.90 -8.11
CA LEU A 116 19.21 -15.68 -7.24
C LEU A 116 20.54 -15.95 -7.95
N GLY A 117 21.64 -15.46 -7.40
CA GLY A 117 22.96 -15.77 -7.94
C GLY A 117 23.93 -14.61 -7.81
N PRO A 118 24.93 -14.50 -8.72
CA PRO A 118 25.93 -13.46 -8.66
C PRO A 118 25.35 -12.10 -9.04
N VAL A 119 25.78 -11.07 -8.32
CA VAL A 119 25.43 -9.67 -8.59
C VAL A 119 26.72 -8.96 -9.00
N ILE A 120 26.72 -8.38 -10.18
CA ILE A 120 27.87 -7.78 -10.82
C ILE A 120 27.61 -6.30 -11.01
N ASN A 121 28.59 -5.45 -10.72
CA ASN A 121 28.50 -4.04 -11.01
C ASN A 121 28.55 -3.82 -12.52
N GLN A 122 27.54 -3.16 -13.09
CA GLN A 122 27.41 -2.98 -14.53
C GLN A 122 28.51 -2.08 -15.11
N ALA A 123 29.08 -1.17 -14.31
CA ALA A 123 30.07 -0.20 -14.77
C ALA A 123 31.47 -0.79 -14.95
N ASP A 124 31.93 -1.63 -14.01
CA ASP A 124 33.32 -2.11 -13.95
C ASP A 124 33.45 -3.65 -14.01
N GLY A 125 32.33 -4.38 -13.99
CA GLY A 125 32.33 -5.85 -14.00
C GLY A 125 32.83 -6.47 -12.70
N SER A 126 32.95 -5.70 -11.61
CA SER A 126 33.33 -6.22 -10.30
C SER A 126 32.20 -7.04 -9.67
N LEU A 127 32.58 -8.09 -8.96
CA LEU A 127 31.65 -8.95 -8.23
C LEU A 127 31.21 -8.25 -6.93
N VAL A 128 29.92 -7.94 -6.82
CA VAL A 128 29.32 -7.31 -5.64
C VAL A 128 28.95 -8.36 -4.61
N ALA A 129 28.28 -9.42 -5.04
CA ALA A 129 27.83 -10.51 -4.18
C ALA A 129 27.73 -11.83 -4.96
N VAL A 130 27.82 -12.94 -4.23
CA VAL A 130 27.66 -14.30 -4.76
C VAL A 130 26.47 -14.94 -4.06
N ASP A 131 25.70 -15.74 -4.79
CA ASP A 131 24.59 -16.56 -4.28
C ASP A 131 23.63 -15.77 -3.36
N THR A 132 23.30 -14.55 -3.77
CA THR A 132 22.38 -13.70 -3.03
C THR A 132 21.01 -13.65 -3.71
N LEU A 133 19.95 -13.58 -2.90
CA LEU A 133 18.61 -13.32 -3.37
C LEU A 133 18.41 -11.80 -3.46
N THR A 134 18.43 -11.28 -4.68
CA THR A 134 18.25 -9.85 -4.96
C THR A 134 16.82 -9.62 -5.46
N HIS A 135 16.09 -8.74 -4.80
CA HIS A 135 14.82 -8.27 -5.33
C HIS A 135 15.07 -7.46 -6.60
N ALA A 136 14.53 -7.88 -7.73
CA ALA A 136 14.80 -7.27 -9.03
C ALA A 136 13.73 -6.23 -9.39
N ASP A 137 12.45 -6.61 -9.31
CA ASP A 137 11.36 -5.70 -9.67
C ASP A 137 10.04 -6.05 -8.98
N THR A 138 9.13 -5.09 -8.92
CA THR A 138 7.80 -5.23 -8.33
C THR A 138 6.73 -4.85 -9.34
N PHE A 139 5.71 -5.68 -9.46
CA PHE A 139 4.53 -5.47 -10.29
C PHE A 139 3.28 -5.47 -9.43
N VAL A 140 2.33 -4.61 -9.77
CA VAL A 140 1.02 -4.55 -9.12
C VAL A 140 -0.04 -4.77 -10.18
N VAL A 141 -0.83 -5.82 -10.00
CA VAL A 141 -1.94 -6.16 -10.88
C VAL A 141 -3.25 -5.75 -10.20
N PRO A 142 -3.87 -4.63 -10.59
CA PRO A 142 -5.13 -4.20 -10.01
C PRO A 142 -6.27 -5.10 -10.50
N LEU A 143 -7.10 -5.57 -9.56
CA LEU A 143 -8.24 -6.45 -9.84
C LEU A 143 -9.59 -5.84 -9.42
N SER A 144 -9.58 -4.62 -8.86
CA SER A 144 -10.78 -3.92 -8.39
C SER A 144 -11.85 -3.80 -9.46
N ASP A 145 -11.44 -3.46 -10.68
CA ASP A 145 -12.35 -3.12 -11.77
C ASP A 145 -12.73 -4.33 -12.62
N THR A 146 -12.07 -5.47 -12.40
CA THR A 146 -12.36 -6.71 -13.12
C THR A 146 -13.68 -7.29 -12.62
N LEU A 147 -14.70 -7.33 -13.47
CA LEU A 147 -15.95 -8.03 -13.15
C LEU A 147 -15.71 -9.55 -13.15
N PRO A 148 -16.09 -10.29 -12.10
CA PRO A 148 -16.00 -11.74 -12.09
C PRO A 148 -16.94 -12.42 -13.10
N ALA A 149 -16.62 -13.63 -13.54
CA ALA A 149 -17.58 -14.49 -14.24
C ALA A 149 -18.57 -15.14 -13.28
N VAL A 150 -19.78 -15.37 -13.79
CA VAL A 150 -20.83 -16.13 -13.14
C VAL A 150 -20.93 -17.50 -13.82
N GLY A 151 -20.88 -18.59 -13.05
CA GLY A 151 -21.10 -19.95 -13.57
C GLY A 151 -19.93 -20.56 -14.36
N GLY A 152 -18.72 -20.00 -14.27
CA GLY A 152 -17.55 -20.57 -14.95
C GLY A 152 -16.30 -19.70 -14.88
N VAL A 153 -15.22 -20.14 -15.53
CA VAL A 153 -13.96 -19.42 -15.64
C VAL A 153 -14.03 -18.47 -16.85
N GLN A 154 -13.59 -17.22 -16.69
CA GLN A 154 -13.41 -16.30 -17.83
C GLN A 154 -12.32 -16.81 -18.76
N SER A 155 -12.35 -16.33 -20.01
CA SER A 155 -11.31 -16.68 -20.97
C SER A 155 -9.92 -16.25 -20.46
N MET A 156 -9.08 -17.25 -20.18
CA MET A 156 -7.66 -17.10 -19.83
C MET A 156 -6.77 -16.81 -21.06
N ALA A 157 -7.37 -16.59 -22.23
CA ALA A 157 -6.67 -16.29 -23.47
C ALA A 157 -6.12 -14.86 -23.53
N GLN A 158 -6.74 -13.93 -22.79
CA GLN A 158 -6.29 -12.55 -22.76
C GLN A 158 -5.01 -12.43 -21.93
N ARG A 159 -3.98 -11.86 -22.55
CA ARG A 159 -2.67 -11.61 -21.93
C ARG A 159 -2.53 -10.13 -21.64
N HIS A 160 -2.29 -9.81 -20.37
CA HIS A 160 -2.05 -8.45 -19.90
C HIS A 160 -0.55 -8.22 -19.73
N SER A 161 -0.09 -7.00 -20.00
CA SER A 161 1.30 -6.59 -19.82
C SER A 161 1.39 -5.58 -18.68
N TYR A 162 2.33 -5.79 -17.77
CA TYR A 162 2.59 -4.93 -16.61
C TYR A 162 4.04 -4.49 -16.62
N GLN A 163 4.26 -3.21 -16.32
CA GLN A 163 5.59 -2.64 -16.17
C GLN A 163 6.00 -2.63 -14.70
N GLY A 164 7.23 -3.06 -14.46
CA GLY A 164 7.82 -3.09 -13.13
C GLY A 164 8.12 -1.69 -12.60
N LYS A 165 8.04 -1.52 -11.27
CA LYS A 165 8.18 -0.22 -10.60
C LYS A 165 9.63 0.18 -10.31
N LEU A 166 10.55 -0.78 -10.22
CA LEU A 166 11.94 -0.51 -9.85
C LEU A 166 12.85 -0.42 -11.08
N LEU A 167 12.77 -1.40 -11.98
CA LEU A 167 13.63 -1.50 -13.16
C LEU A 167 12.90 -1.21 -14.46
N GLY A 168 11.57 -1.20 -14.47
CA GLY A 168 10.79 -1.10 -15.70
C GLY A 168 10.87 -2.37 -16.55
N THR A 169 11.10 -3.53 -15.92
CA THR A 169 11.00 -4.82 -16.62
C THR A 169 9.54 -5.12 -16.98
N THR A 170 9.29 -5.99 -17.94
CA THR A 170 7.92 -6.26 -18.42
C THR A 170 7.47 -7.66 -18.01
N LEU A 171 6.28 -7.76 -17.42
CA LEU A 171 5.65 -9.02 -17.00
C LEU A 171 4.35 -9.24 -17.79
N TYR A 172 4.12 -10.46 -18.24
CA TYR A 172 2.89 -10.85 -18.90
C TYR A 172 2.08 -11.81 -18.02
N LEU A 173 0.81 -11.50 -17.77
CA LEU A 173 -0.06 -12.30 -16.93
C LEU A 173 -1.44 -12.49 -17.58
N SER A 174 -1.98 -13.70 -17.47
CA SER A 174 -3.39 -13.98 -17.73
C SER A 174 -4.07 -14.31 -16.42
N TYR A 175 -5.29 -13.84 -16.21
CA TYR A 175 -6.07 -14.14 -15.01
C TYR A 175 -7.57 -14.15 -15.32
N SER A 176 -8.31 -14.83 -14.46
CA SER A 176 -9.76 -14.95 -14.48
C SER A 176 -10.24 -14.94 -13.03
N ILE A 177 -11.31 -14.21 -12.76
CA ILE A 177 -11.99 -14.22 -11.46
C ILE A 177 -13.39 -14.77 -11.70
N SER A 178 -13.84 -15.71 -10.87
CA SER A 178 -15.19 -16.26 -10.92
C SER A 178 -15.81 -16.35 -9.54
N CYS A 179 -17.10 -16.05 -9.46
CA CYS A 179 -17.87 -16.27 -8.24
C CYS A 179 -18.18 -17.75 -8.07
N THR A 180 -18.14 -18.24 -6.84
CA THR A 180 -18.50 -19.63 -6.53
C THR A 180 -19.98 -19.75 -6.15
N GLY A 181 -20.66 -20.79 -6.64
CA GLY A 181 -22.06 -21.06 -6.29
C GLY A 181 -23.04 -20.11 -6.99
N THR A 182 -24.02 -19.59 -6.24
CA THR A 182 -25.09 -18.69 -6.74
C THR A 182 -24.77 -17.20 -6.53
N LEU A 183 -23.58 -16.89 -6.01
CA LEU A 183 -23.16 -15.52 -5.74
C LEU A 183 -22.80 -14.82 -7.05
N ILE A 184 -23.20 -13.56 -7.17
CA ILE A 184 -22.94 -12.72 -8.33
C ILE A 184 -22.55 -11.30 -7.87
N GLY A 185 -22.32 -10.42 -8.84
CA GLY A 185 -22.00 -9.02 -8.64
C GLY A 185 -20.50 -8.73 -8.61
N PRO A 186 -20.14 -7.43 -8.54
CA PRO A 186 -18.75 -6.98 -8.68
C PRO A 186 -17.79 -7.54 -7.64
N ASN A 187 -18.29 -7.93 -6.46
CA ASN A 187 -17.52 -8.50 -5.35
C ASN A 187 -17.87 -9.97 -5.03
N CYS A 188 -18.71 -10.61 -5.85
CA CYS A 188 -19.21 -11.97 -5.61
C CYS A 188 -19.87 -12.18 -4.24
N ASP A 189 -20.58 -11.17 -3.75
CA ASP A 189 -21.25 -11.20 -2.45
C ASP A 189 -22.77 -11.08 -2.59
N LEU A 190 -23.28 -10.80 -3.79
CA LEU A 190 -24.70 -10.53 -4.01
C LEU A 190 -25.46 -11.80 -4.39
N THR A 191 -26.63 -11.97 -3.79
CA THR A 191 -27.68 -12.88 -4.28
C THR A 191 -28.78 -12.03 -4.88
N CYS A 192 -29.04 -12.19 -6.17
CA CYS A 192 -29.96 -11.34 -6.89
C CYS A 192 -31.12 -12.12 -7.51
N THR A 193 -32.29 -11.50 -7.47
CA THR A 193 -33.50 -11.93 -8.16
C THR A 193 -33.82 -10.90 -9.25
N PRO A 194 -33.90 -11.31 -10.52
CA PRO A 194 -34.35 -10.43 -11.61
C PRO A 194 -35.75 -9.87 -11.29
N SER A 195 -35.99 -8.61 -11.65
CA SER A 195 -37.32 -8.02 -11.49
C SER A 195 -38.30 -8.62 -12.48
N THR A 196 -39.55 -8.78 -12.04
CA THR A 196 -40.69 -9.18 -12.87
C THR A 196 -41.21 -8.03 -13.74
N ILE A 197 -40.86 -6.78 -13.41
CA ILE A 197 -41.33 -5.56 -14.09
C ILE A 197 -40.32 -5.10 -15.14
N SER A 198 -39.02 -5.18 -14.83
CA SER A 198 -37.95 -4.85 -15.77
C SER A 198 -36.89 -5.95 -15.79
N PRO A 199 -36.74 -6.71 -16.89
CA PRO A 199 -35.76 -7.78 -16.96
C PRO A 199 -34.31 -7.29 -16.94
N SER A 200 -34.07 -5.98 -17.14
CA SER A 200 -32.75 -5.35 -17.03
C SER A 200 -32.39 -4.89 -15.61
N ALA A 201 -33.32 -5.00 -14.66
CA ALA A 201 -33.08 -4.67 -13.26
C ALA A 201 -33.15 -5.93 -12.40
N ALA A 202 -32.30 -5.99 -11.37
CA ALA A 202 -32.32 -7.05 -10.39
C ALA A 202 -32.26 -6.48 -8.97
N ALA A 203 -33.09 -7.05 -8.10
CA ALA A 203 -33.03 -6.82 -6.67
C ALA A 203 -31.99 -7.76 -6.07
N CYS A 204 -30.98 -7.19 -5.43
CA CYS A 204 -29.84 -7.90 -4.89
C CYS A 204 -29.76 -7.71 -3.38
N ARG A 205 -29.28 -8.74 -2.69
CA ARG A 205 -28.94 -8.68 -1.27
C ARG A 205 -27.50 -9.16 -1.09
N SER A 206 -26.69 -8.34 -0.43
CA SER A 206 -25.31 -8.71 -0.07
C SER A 206 -25.34 -9.71 1.08
N ASN A 207 -24.68 -10.85 0.91
CA ASN A 207 -24.59 -11.89 1.93
C ASN A 207 -23.58 -11.53 3.03
N THR A 208 -22.61 -10.66 2.71
CA THR A 208 -21.59 -10.20 3.67
C THR A 208 -22.12 -9.09 4.58
N THR A 209 -22.78 -8.08 3.99
CA THR A 209 -23.25 -6.90 4.74
C THR A 209 -24.73 -6.96 5.12
N GLY A 210 -25.51 -7.79 4.44
CA GLY A 210 -26.97 -7.85 4.60
C GLY A 210 -27.72 -6.72 3.89
N PHE A 211 -27.03 -5.72 3.31
CA PHE A 211 -27.64 -4.59 2.62
C PHE A 211 -28.31 -5.00 1.30
N PHE A 212 -29.33 -4.22 0.93
CA PHE A 212 -30.04 -4.38 -0.33
C PHE A 212 -29.45 -3.46 -1.40
N TYR A 213 -29.44 -3.95 -2.63
CA TYR A 213 -28.95 -3.22 -3.79
C TYR A 213 -29.88 -3.41 -4.97
N VAL A 214 -30.08 -2.37 -5.76
CA VAL A 214 -30.70 -2.49 -7.09
C VAL A 214 -29.58 -2.41 -8.12
N CYS A 215 -29.46 -3.44 -8.95
CA CYS A 215 -28.41 -3.56 -9.95
C CYS A 215 -28.99 -3.70 -11.35
N VAL A 216 -28.17 -3.43 -12.35
CA VAL A 216 -28.48 -3.72 -13.75
C VAL A 216 -28.08 -5.17 -14.05
N PHE A 217 -29.04 -5.96 -14.53
CA PHE A 217 -28.83 -7.35 -14.90
C PHE A 217 -28.27 -7.43 -16.33
N GLN A 218 -27.10 -8.05 -16.48
CA GLN A 218 -26.45 -8.24 -17.77
C GLN A 218 -26.73 -9.63 -18.37
N ASN A 219 -26.64 -9.71 -19.70
CA ASN A 219 -26.72 -10.98 -20.43
C ASN A 219 -25.55 -11.88 -20.03
N GLY A 220 -25.85 -13.01 -19.38
CA GLY A 220 -24.85 -13.93 -18.82
C GLY A 220 -24.99 -14.17 -17.31
N GLY A 221 -26.01 -13.59 -16.68
CA GLY A 221 -26.31 -13.84 -15.26
C GLY A 221 -25.46 -13.02 -14.29
N GLN A 222 -24.74 -12.02 -14.79
CA GLN A 222 -23.96 -11.09 -13.98
C GLN A 222 -24.73 -9.79 -13.74
N VAL A 223 -24.46 -9.13 -12.63
CA VAL A 223 -25.01 -7.80 -12.33
C VAL A 223 -23.90 -6.76 -12.22
N ASP A 224 -24.22 -5.54 -12.64
CA ASP A 224 -23.32 -4.39 -12.60
C ASP A 224 -24.10 -3.12 -12.21
N ASN A 225 -23.40 -2.02 -11.94
CA ASN A 225 -23.99 -0.72 -11.58
C ASN A 225 -25.01 -0.81 -10.42
N CYS A 226 -24.59 -1.47 -9.34
CA CYS A 226 -25.39 -1.68 -8.14
C CYS A 226 -25.48 -0.42 -7.28
N LYS A 227 -26.70 0.05 -7.01
CA LYS A 227 -27.00 1.15 -6.09
C LYS A 227 -27.47 0.60 -4.75
N ASN A 228 -26.99 1.14 -3.63
CA ASN A 228 -27.41 0.71 -2.30
C ASN A 228 -28.81 1.25 -1.95
N CYS A 229 -29.66 0.39 -1.39
CA CYS A 229 -30.99 0.74 -0.90
C CYS A 229 -31.07 0.42 0.59
N PRO A 230 -30.81 1.39 1.49
CA PRO A 230 -30.72 1.12 2.93
C PRO A 230 -32.06 0.66 3.54
N TRP A 231 -33.19 1.14 3.01
CA TRP A 231 -34.54 0.86 3.54
C TRP A 231 -35.25 -0.31 2.83
N GLY A 232 -34.56 -1.04 1.96
CA GLY A 232 -35.12 -2.18 1.22
C GLY A 232 -35.45 -1.85 -0.23
N ILE A 233 -36.08 -2.81 -0.92
CA ILE A 233 -36.40 -2.74 -2.34
C ILE A 233 -37.90 -2.97 -2.51
N LYS A 234 -38.56 -2.08 -3.24
CA LYS A 234 -39.97 -2.18 -3.60
C LYS A 234 -40.10 -2.61 -5.06
N GLU A 235 -41.00 -3.57 -5.30
CA GLU A 235 -41.33 -4.09 -6.64
C GLU A 235 -40.12 -4.66 -7.43
N GLY A 236 -39.02 -4.96 -6.72
CA GLY A 236 -37.82 -5.57 -7.32
C GLY A 236 -36.99 -4.64 -8.22
N THR A 237 -37.40 -3.38 -8.39
CA THR A 237 -36.75 -2.40 -9.29
C THR A 237 -36.36 -1.09 -8.62
N TYR A 238 -36.96 -0.74 -7.49
CA TYR A 238 -36.78 0.58 -6.90
C TYR A 238 -36.34 0.49 -5.44
N CYS A 239 -35.47 1.42 -5.03
CA CYS A 239 -35.13 1.55 -3.61
C CYS A 239 -36.35 2.08 -2.85
N GLN A 240 -36.54 1.56 -1.64
CA GLN A 240 -37.56 2.04 -0.71
C GLN A 240 -37.06 3.28 0.04
N ASP A 241 -37.96 4.21 0.36
CA ASP A 241 -37.69 5.36 1.26
C ASP A 241 -37.96 5.01 2.74
N GLU A 242 -37.59 5.90 3.67
CA GLU A 242 -37.86 5.77 5.11
C GLU A 242 -39.37 5.56 5.41
N ASP A 243 -40.23 6.20 4.62
CA ASP A 243 -41.70 6.08 4.73
C ASP A 243 -42.31 4.91 3.91
N GLY A 244 -41.50 4.06 3.28
CA GLY A 244 -41.98 2.95 2.45
C GLY A 244 -42.45 3.33 1.03
N GLY A 245 -42.13 4.55 0.61
CA GLY A 245 -42.30 5.05 -0.75
C GLY A 245 -41.31 4.45 -1.75
N VAL A 246 -41.54 4.70 -3.04
CA VAL A 246 -40.64 4.33 -4.14
C VAL A 246 -39.71 5.52 -4.41
N LEU A 247 -38.40 5.37 -4.18
CA LEU A 247 -37.41 6.39 -4.55
C LEU A 247 -37.01 6.24 -6.02
N ASP A 248 -37.13 7.33 -6.77
CA ASP A 248 -36.61 7.43 -8.13
C ASP A 248 -35.06 7.37 -8.10
N PRO A 249 -34.37 6.72 -9.05
CA PRO A 249 -32.92 6.44 -8.97
C PRO A 249 -31.99 7.66 -8.89
N TYR A 250 -32.53 8.87 -9.05
CA TYR A 250 -31.80 10.13 -9.01
C TYR A 250 -31.78 10.78 -7.61
N THR A 251 -32.62 10.33 -6.67
CA THR A 251 -32.69 10.86 -5.30
C THR A 251 -32.12 9.92 -4.24
N ALA A 252 -31.64 8.73 -4.63
CA ALA A 252 -31.01 7.74 -3.75
C ALA A 252 -29.56 8.14 -3.33
N GLY A 253 -29.40 9.34 -2.80
CA GLY A 253 -28.19 9.77 -2.11
C GLY A 253 -28.31 9.52 -0.62
N VAL A 254 -27.27 8.94 -0.01
CA VAL A 254 -27.18 8.63 1.44
C VAL A 254 -27.09 9.88 2.34
N VAL A 255 -27.26 11.06 1.76
CA VAL A 255 -27.25 12.33 2.46
C VAL A 255 -28.52 13.04 2.07
N ASP A 256 -29.44 13.11 3.03
CA ASP A 256 -30.66 13.89 2.91
C ASP A 256 -30.31 15.30 2.37
N THR A 257 -31.09 15.74 1.39
CA THR A 257 -30.95 17.04 0.72
C THR A 257 -30.86 18.20 1.72
N GLY A 258 -31.46 18.05 2.91
CA GLY A 258 -31.33 18.96 4.03
C GLY A 258 -29.88 19.16 4.50
N TYR A 259 -29.11 18.08 4.65
CA TYR A 259 -27.71 18.13 5.10
C TYR A 259 -26.77 18.70 4.06
N ARG A 260 -27.02 18.42 2.77
CA ARG A 260 -26.23 18.98 1.66
C ARG A 260 -26.44 20.49 1.56
N THR A 261 -27.67 20.95 1.78
CA THR A 261 -28.01 22.37 1.80
C THR A 261 -27.44 23.05 3.04
N ALA A 262 -27.53 22.41 4.21
CA ALA A 262 -26.98 22.91 5.46
C ALA A 262 -25.45 23.09 5.41
N THR A 263 -24.72 22.14 4.82
CA THR A 263 -23.25 22.26 4.67
C THR A 263 -22.84 23.37 3.71
N ILE A 264 -23.59 23.60 2.62
CA ILE A 264 -23.35 24.72 1.70
C ILE A 264 -23.58 26.06 2.42
N ILE A 265 -24.70 26.19 3.15
CA ILE A 265 -25.01 27.42 3.90
C ILE A 265 -23.96 27.69 4.99
N LEU A 266 -23.55 26.65 5.73
CA LEU A 266 -22.55 26.78 6.78
C LEU A 266 -21.17 27.14 6.22
N GLY A 267 -20.81 26.63 5.04
CA GLY A 267 -19.61 27.02 4.30
C GLY A 267 -19.61 28.51 3.92
N ILE A 268 -20.75 29.03 3.46
CA ILE A 268 -20.88 30.46 3.11
C ILE A 268 -20.78 31.35 4.36
N ILE A 269 -21.47 30.99 5.45
CA ILE A 269 -21.44 31.77 6.71
C ILE A 269 -20.03 31.81 7.30
N THR A 270 -19.35 30.66 7.34
CA THR A 270 -17.97 30.57 7.84
C THR A 270 -16.99 31.34 6.95
N GLY A 271 -17.16 31.31 5.63
CA GLY A 271 -16.36 32.11 4.70
C GLY A 271 -16.52 33.62 4.89
N ILE A 272 -17.76 34.10 5.10
CA ILE A 272 -18.04 35.52 5.37
C ILE A 272 -17.42 35.95 6.70
N LEU A 273 -17.56 35.14 7.76
CA LEU A 273 -16.95 35.42 9.07
C LEU A 273 -15.42 35.48 8.97
N PHE A 274 -14.80 34.59 8.20
CA PHE A 274 -13.36 34.60 7.99
C PHE A 274 -12.87 35.85 7.24
N LEU A 275 -13.61 36.29 6.20
CA LEU A 275 -13.31 37.53 5.49
C LEU A 275 -13.41 38.76 6.40
N LEU A 276 -14.45 38.83 7.23
CA LEU A 276 -14.60 39.92 8.20
C LEU A 276 -13.45 39.94 9.22
N LEU A 277 -12.97 38.76 9.64
CA LEU A 277 -11.83 38.63 10.55
C LEU A 277 -10.54 39.13 9.89
N ILE A 278 -10.29 38.81 8.61
CA ILE A 278 -9.15 39.35 7.86
C ILE A 278 -9.22 40.87 7.77
N VAL A 279 -10.38 41.43 7.43
CA VAL A 279 -10.55 42.89 7.34
C VAL A 279 -10.33 43.56 8.70
N ALA A 280 -10.83 42.97 9.79
CA ALA A 280 -10.60 43.46 11.14
C ALA A 280 -9.11 43.43 11.54
N LEU A 281 -8.39 42.36 11.22
CA LEU A 281 -6.95 42.27 11.45
C LEU A 281 -6.17 43.32 10.65
N LEU A 282 -6.53 43.53 9.37
CA LEU A 282 -5.94 44.58 8.55
C LEU A 282 -6.22 45.97 9.12
N ALA A 283 -7.45 46.24 9.56
CA ALA A 283 -7.82 47.50 10.20
C ALA A 283 -7.02 47.74 11.50
N VAL A 284 -6.86 46.73 12.35
CA VAL A 284 -6.04 46.81 13.57
C VAL A 284 -4.56 47.05 13.24
N CYS A 285 -4.02 46.38 12.22
CA CYS A 285 -2.65 46.58 11.76
C CYS A 285 -2.43 48.01 11.22
N ILE A 286 -3.39 48.55 10.46
CA ILE A 286 -3.33 49.93 9.94
C ILE A 286 -3.44 50.94 11.09
N LEU A 287 -4.33 50.72 12.05
CA LEU A 287 -4.50 51.60 13.22
C LEU A 287 -3.28 51.56 14.15
N ARG A 288 -2.62 50.40 14.31
CA ARG A 288 -1.35 50.30 15.05
C ARG A 288 -0.20 51.02 14.35
N ARG A 289 -0.16 51.01 13.01
CA ARG A 289 0.82 51.80 12.22
C ARG A 289 0.58 53.31 12.24
N ARG A 290 -0.62 53.77 12.62
CA ARG A 290 -0.97 55.19 12.74
C ARG A 290 -0.73 55.78 14.13
N ARG A 291 -0.17 55.03 15.09
CA ARG A 291 0.32 55.65 16.33
C ARG A 291 1.57 56.48 16.00
N PRO A 292 1.55 57.82 16.19
CA PRO A 292 2.71 58.65 15.94
C PRO A 292 3.81 58.28 16.94
N VAL A 293 5.02 58.04 16.45
CA VAL A 293 6.23 58.03 17.28
C VAL A 293 6.34 59.43 17.88
N GLU A 294 6.23 59.54 19.20
CA GLU A 294 6.56 60.77 19.92
C GLU A 294 8.00 61.15 19.57
N LYS A 295 8.15 62.31 18.92
CA LYS A 295 9.44 62.89 18.55
C LYS A 295 10.00 63.58 19.80
N GLU A 296 11.03 63.02 20.42
CA GLU A 296 11.89 63.82 21.30
C GLU A 296 12.70 64.79 20.43
N MET A 297 12.33 66.07 20.49
CA MET A 297 13.12 67.22 20.04
C MET A 297 13.80 67.84 21.26
N SER A 298 15.13 67.93 21.26
CA SER A 298 15.81 69.13 21.78
C SER A 298 17.22 69.22 21.23
N THR A 299 17.46 70.36 20.59
CA THR A 299 18.60 70.74 19.76
C THR A 299 19.71 71.40 20.60
N PHE A 300 20.95 71.16 20.17
CA PHE A 300 22.19 71.93 20.30
C PHE A 300 22.14 73.34 20.93
N ASP A 301 23.13 73.67 21.79
CA ASP A 301 23.88 74.92 21.65
C ASP A 301 25.32 74.88 22.20
N ARG A 302 26.13 75.81 21.71
CA ARG A 302 27.59 75.78 21.55
C ARG A 302 28.29 76.84 22.44
N ASN A 303 29.55 76.55 22.82
CA ASN A 303 30.64 77.43 23.30
C ASN A 303 30.75 77.81 24.80
N GLY A 304 31.95 77.52 25.36
CA GLY A 304 32.72 78.45 26.20
C GLY A 304 33.02 78.01 27.65
N GLY A 305 34.31 77.85 27.98
CA GLY A 305 34.81 78.08 29.34
C GLY A 305 35.36 76.86 30.10
N VAL A 306 36.65 76.95 30.42
CA VAL A 306 37.46 76.02 31.22
C VAL A 306 37.11 76.14 32.71
N ALA A 307 36.80 75.03 33.40
CA ALA A 307 37.26 74.75 34.77
C ALA A 307 36.86 73.34 35.24
N ALA A 308 37.87 72.65 35.75
CA ALA A 308 37.91 71.35 36.41
C ALA A 308 36.73 70.95 37.32
N THR A 309 36.36 69.67 37.30
CA THR A 309 36.65 68.73 38.41
C THR A 309 36.39 67.28 37.99
N ARG A 310 37.47 66.48 37.92
CA ARG A 310 37.45 65.02 38.10
C ARG A 310 37.41 64.75 39.62
N PRO A 311 36.96 63.58 40.10
CA PRO A 311 37.76 62.33 40.01
C PRO A 311 36.90 61.07 39.73
N LEU A 312 37.32 60.10 38.92
CA LEU A 312 38.30 59.02 39.18
C LEU A 312 38.20 58.33 40.55
N LEU A 313 37.55 57.15 40.53
CA LEU A 313 37.92 55.86 41.14
C LEU A 313 38.96 55.83 42.29
N SER A 314 38.52 55.33 43.45
CA SER A 314 39.31 54.70 44.53
C SER A 314 38.32 53.93 45.43
N ALA A 315 38.53 52.76 46.03
CA ALA A 315 39.64 51.81 46.19
C ALA A 315 38.98 50.44 46.56
N THR A 316 39.36 49.30 46.00
CA THR A 316 40.49 48.39 46.33
C THR A 316 40.32 47.56 47.63
N TYR A 317 40.44 46.23 47.46
CA TYR A 317 41.31 45.30 48.21
C TYR A 317 40.70 44.21 49.12
N ARG A 318 41.41 43.06 49.08
CA ARG A 318 41.15 41.69 49.56
C ARG A 318 41.51 41.43 51.03
N ALA A 319 40.98 40.33 51.57
CA ALA A 319 41.60 39.26 52.39
C ALA A 319 40.46 38.29 52.84
N ASP A 320 40.53 36.97 53.03
CA ASP A 320 41.58 35.96 53.15
C ASP A 320 40.95 34.55 53.01
N GLN A 321 41.77 33.52 52.75
CA GLN A 321 41.45 32.07 52.85
C GLN A 321 41.57 31.59 54.32
N PRO A 322 41.05 30.41 54.77
CA PRO A 322 41.54 29.08 54.34
C PRO A 322 40.50 27.90 54.32
N THR A 323 40.93 26.78 53.76
CA THR A 323 40.35 25.40 53.64
C THR A 323 40.37 24.59 54.98
N PRO A 324 39.98 23.27 55.10
CA PRO A 324 39.12 22.35 54.29
C PRO A 324 38.22 21.30 55.06
N LEU A 325 37.20 20.75 54.35
CA LEU A 325 36.63 19.35 54.31
C LEU A 325 35.86 18.72 55.53
N PRO A 326 35.05 17.60 55.41
CA PRO A 326 34.84 16.65 54.28
C PRO A 326 33.39 16.09 53.99
N ARG A 327 33.31 15.23 52.94
CA ARG A 327 32.31 14.15 52.60
C ARG A 327 30.93 14.59 52.04
N SER A 328 30.34 13.95 51.01
CA SER A 328 30.59 12.70 50.28
C SER A 328 29.87 12.70 48.91
N GLN A 329 30.36 11.84 48.01
CA GLN A 329 30.10 11.70 46.57
C GLN A 329 29.00 10.62 46.25
N PRO A 330 28.76 10.14 44.99
CA PRO A 330 27.45 9.91 44.35
C PRO A 330 27.19 8.40 44.03
N PRO A 331 26.48 7.96 42.95
CA PRO A 331 27.00 8.05 41.57
C PRO A 331 25.95 8.19 40.42
N SER A 332 26.47 8.48 39.23
CA SER A 332 25.83 8.22 37.93
C SER A 332 25.77 6.72 37.62
N LEU A 333 24.92 6.32 36.68
CA LEU A 333 25.11 5.12 35.88
C LEU A 333 24.53 5.34 34.47
N ASP A 334 25.43 5.34 33.49
CA ASP A 334 25.15 5.07 32.09
C ASP A 334 24.64 3.65 31.87
N ALA A 335 24.00 3.47 30.70
CA ALA A 335 23.98 2.25 29.87
C ALA A 335 22.81 1.24 30.00
N ARG A 336 22.08 1.17 28.86
CA ARG A 336 21.76 -0.02 28.04
C ARG A 336 20.28 -0.50 27.93
N PRO A 337 19.95 -1.13 26.78
CA PRO A 337 18.61 -1.19 26.21
C PRO A 337 17.78 -2.37 26.75
N ILE A 338 16.47 -2.21 26.70
CA ILE A 338 15.52 -3.25 27.09
C ILE A 338 15.52 -4.35 26.00
N SER A 339 15.91 -5.55 26.39
CA SER A 339 15.67 -6.78 25.63
C SER A 339 15.03 -7.83 26.54
N LYS A 340 14.08 -8.58 25.96
CA LYS A 340 13.50 -9.87 26.40
C LYS A 340 12.50 -9.87 27.57
N CYS A 341 11.21 -9.97 27.22
CA CYS A 341 10.25 -10.76 27.98
C CYS A 341 10.27 -12.21 27.44
N ARG A 342 10.46 -13.20 28.31
CA ARG A 342 10.25 -14.62 28.02
C ARG A 342 9.22 -15.20 28.99
N LEU A 343 8.17 -15.76 28.39
CA LEU A 343 7.40 -16.96 28.74
C LEU A 343 7.05 -17.25 30.21
N GLY A 344 5.75 -17.24 30.49
CA GLY A 344 5.08 -18.13 31.44
C GLY A 344 4.32 -19.23 30.69
N ASN A 345 4.50 -20.47 31.15
CA ASN A 345 3.98 -21.74 30.64
C ASN A 345 2.45 -21.83 30.47
N LEU A 346 2.01 -22.45 29.37
CA LEU A 346 0.88 -23.39 29.35
C LEU A 346 1.23 -24.53 28.40
N GLY A 347 1.39 -25.72 28.97
CA GLY A 347 1.85 -26.91 28.28
C GLY A 347 0.74 -27.64 27.54
N VAL A 348 1.07 -28.12 26.33
CA VAL A 348 0.45 -29.31 25.74
C VAL A 348 1.57 -30.11 25.08
N LYS A 349 1.90 -31.27 25.65
CA LYS A 349 2.78 -32.28 25.06
C LYS A 349 2.11 -32.84 23.79
N ARG A 350 2.79 -32.79 22.65
CA ARG A 350 2.61 -33.76 21.56
C ARG A 350 3.98 -34.26 21.11
N GLN A 351 4.13 -35.58 21.21
CA GLN A 351 5.29 -36.35 20.80
C GLN A 351 5.46 -36.27 19.28
N PHE A 352 6.69 -35.97 18.83
CA PHE A 352 7.13 -36.16 17.45
C PHE A 352 7.84 -37.50 17.37
N ASN A 353 7.28 -38.44 16.59
CA ASN A 353 7.99 -39.62 16.11
C ASN A 353 8.58 -39.29 14.73
N LEU A 354 9.90 -39.27 14.65
CA LEU A 354 10.67 -39.32 13.42
C LEU A 354 10.81 -40.79 13.03
N THR A 355 10.15 -41.21 11.97
CA THR A 355 10.50 -42.44 11.25
C THR A 355 10.98 -42.06 9.86
N ALA A 356 12.29 -42.14 9.67
CA ALA A 356 12.90 -42.25 8.36
C ALA A 356 12.62 -43.65 7.80
N THR A 357 12.15 -43.72 6.56
CA THR A 357 12.21 -44.95 5.76
C THR A 357 12.79 -44.59 4.39
N PRO A 358 13.79 -45.35 3.89
CA PRO A 358 14.39 -45.11 2.60
C PRO A 358 13.58 -45.80 1.50
N LEU A 359 13.40 -45.12 0.37
CA LEU A 359 13.58 -45.59 -1.01
C LEU A 359 13.33 -44.43 -1.97
#